data_AF-A0A7W6ERE2-F1
#
_entry.id   AF-A0A7W6ERE2-F1
#
_cell.length_a   1.000
_cell.length_b   1.000
_cell.length_c   1.000
_cell.angle_alpha   90.00
_cell.angle_beta   90.00
_cell.angle_gamma   90.00
#
_symmetry.space_group_name_H-M   'P 1'
#
loop_
_entity.id
_entity.type
_entity.pdbx_description
1 polymer ?
#
loop_
_entity_poly.entity_id
_entity_poly.type
_entity_poly.pdbx_seq_one_letter_code
_entity_poly.pdbx_strand_id
1 'polypeptide(L)'
;MKNFAQYTVEDFAAEPLFIKWVQQPDDMELSNFWQVWLNNHPYKSDEVEEARALVGQLSDAYMGMSAQEVRGLWKRVIETVNTIPEIDPLDQEVKPLASALYFIRWFIALVVGVALLGLIIWKIS
;
A
#
# COMPACT_ATOMS: atom_id res chain seq x y z
N MET A 1 -3.80 23.21 10.39
CA MET A 1 -4.23 23.29 8.98
C MET A 1 -3.70 22.06 8.27
N LYS A 2 -4.50 21.40 7.42
CA LYS A 2 -4.02 20.27 6.62
C LYS A 2 -2.93 20.75 5.67
N ASN A 3 -1.87 19.97 5.50
CA ASN A 3 -0.77 20.32 4.60
C ASN A 3 -0.98 19.68 3.22
N PHE A 4 -1.78 20.34 2.38
CA PHE A 4 -2.07 19.89 1.02
C PHE A 4 -0.82 19.91 0.12
N ALA A 5 0.26 20.59 0.50
CA ALA A 5 1.48 20.63 -0.31
C ALA A 5 2.24 19.28 -0.35
N GLN A 6 1.90 18.36 0.55
CA GLN A 6 2.49 17.00 0.59
C GLN A 6 1.58 15.95 -0.01
N TYR A 7 0.36 16.32 -0.42
CA TYR A 7 -0.62 15.36 -0.93
C TYR A 7 -0.16 14.84 -2.29
N THR A 8 -0.30 13.54 -2.47
CA THR A 8 -0.24 12.89 -3.79
C THR A 8 -1.59 13.05 -4.51
N VAL A 9 -1.63 12.60 -5.75
CA VAL A 9 -2.85 12.52 -6.57
C VAL A 9 -3.96 11.75 -5.83
N GLU A 10 -3.63 10.61 -5.22
CA GLU A 10 -4.57 9.77 -4.48
C GLU A 10 -5.06 10.44 -3.20
N ASP A 11 -4.18 11.14 -2.48
CA ASP A 11 -4.55 11.90 -1.27
C ASP A 11 -5.56 13.01 -1.60
N PHE A 12 -5.38 13.72 -2.72
CA PHE A 12 -6.36 14.69 -3.20
C PHE A 12 -7.67 14.02 -3.60
N ALA A 13 -7.61 12.93 -4.37
CA ALA A 13 -8.78 12.20 -4.82
C ALA A 13 -9.59 11.56 -3.66
N ALA A 14 -8.95 11.33 -2.51
CA ALA A 14 -9.58 10.82 -1.29
C ALA A 14 -10.03 11.92 -0.31
N GLU A 15 -9.64 13.18 -0.50
CA GLU A 15 -9.98 14.27 0.42
C GLU A 15 -11.45 14.70 0.27
N PRO A 16 -12.28 14.61 1.32
CA PRO A 16 -13.71 14.92 1.21
C PRO A 16 -14.04 16.33 0.71
N LEU A 17 -13.26 17.34 1.14
CA LEU A 17 -13.46 18.73 0.70
C LEU A 17 -13.06 18.93 -0.76
N PHE A 18 -12.07 18.18 -1.23
CA PHE A 18 -11.64 18.20 -2.61
C PHE A 18 -12.68 17.53 -3.50
N ILE A 19 -13.14 16.33 -3.13
CA ILE A 19 -14.21 15.62 -3.85
C ILE A 19 -15.45 16.50 -3.97
N LYS A 20 -15.88 17.13 -2.87
CA LYS A 20 -17.04 18.03 -2.87
C LYS A 20 -16.85 19.21 -3.82
N TRP A 21 -15.68 19.85 -3.82
CA TRP A 21 -15.37 20.93 -4.75
C TRP A 21 -15.43 20.48 -6.22
N VAL A 22 -14.88 19.30 -6.53
CA VAL A 22 -14.89 18.75 -7.89
C VAL A 22 -16.32 18.40 -8.35
N GLN A 23 -17.15 17.86 -7.46
CA GLN A 23 -18.53 17.47 -7.77
C GLN A 23 -19.52 18.65 -7.76
N GLN A 24 -19.25 19.68 -6.97
CA GLN A 24 -20.12 20.84 -6.77
C GLN A 24 -19.33 22.14 -7.01
N PRO A 25 -18.98 22.46 -8.27
CA PRO A 25 -18.21 23.66 -8.59
C PRO A 25 -18.95 24.96 -8.23
N ASP A 26 -20.29 24.90 -8.08
CA ASP A 26 -21.15 26.02 -7.67
C ASP A 26 -20.97 26.44 -6.20
N ASP A 27 -20.30 25.62 -5.37
CA ASP A 27 -19.93 26.00 -4.00
C ASP A 27 -18.82 27.06 -4.03
N MET A 28 -19.21 28.33 -3.98
CA MET A 28 -18.31 29.48 -4.08
C MET A 28 -17.22 29.51 -3.00
N GLU A 29 -17.50 29.00 -1.80
CA GLU A 29 -16.54 28.99 -0.70
C GLU A 29 -15.40 28.02 -0.99
N LEU A 30 -15.74 26.79 -1.39
CA LEU A 30 -14.77 25.77 -1.77
C LEU A 30 -14.01 26.15 -3.04
N SER A 31 -14.71 26.68 -4.05
CA SER A 31 -14.09 27.13 -5.29
C SER A 31 -13.08 28.24 -5.06
N ASN A 32 -13.40 29.23 -4.23
CA ASN A 32 -12.46 30.28 -3.87
C ASN A 32 -11.25 29.73 -3.09
N PHE A 33 -11.49 28.83 -2.11
CA PHE A 33 -10.41 28.22 -1.35
C PHE A 33 -9.40 27.49 -2.25
N TRP A 34 -9.88 26.59 -3.12
CA TRP A 34 -9.01 25.79 -3.98
C TRP A 34 -8.33 26.63 -5.06
N GLN A 35 -8.99 27.65 -5.62
CA GLN A 35 -8.36 28.59 -6.54
C GLN A 35 -7.24 29.39 -5.88
N VAL A 36 -7.48 29.95 -4.71
CA VAL A 36 -6.45 30.68 -3.95
C VAL A 36 -5.29 29.76 -3.60
N TRP A 37 -5.58 28.52 -3.19
CA TRP A 37 -4.54 27.56 -2.86
C TRP A 37 -3.68 27.19 -4.08
N LEU A 38 -4.31 26.90 -5.23
CA LEU A 38 -3.63 26.58 -6.49
C LEU A 38 -2.78 27.75 -7.02
N ASN A 39 -3.26 28.99 -6.89
CA ASN A 39 -2.48 30.18 -7.25
C ASN A 39 -1.18 30.29 -6.44
N ASN A 40 -1.19 29.83 -5.20
CA ASN A 40 -0.01 29.81 -4.34
C ASN A 40 0.86 28.54 -4.52
N HIS A 41 0.34 27.50 -5.18
CA HIS A 41 1.00 26.21 -5.36
C HIS A 41 0.92 25.75 -6.84
N PRO A 42 1.47 26.54 -7.79
CA PRO A 42 1.36 26.20 -9.21
C PRO A 42 2.02 24.86 -9.57
N TYR A 43 3.03 24.44 -8.80
CA TYR A 43 3.71 23.15 -8.96
C TYR A 43 2.83 21.93 -8.63
N LYS A 44 1.67 22.15 -7.97
CA LYS A 44 0.68 21.11 -7.65
C LYS A 44 -0.44 21.02 -8.69
N SER A 45 -0.41 21.86 -9.73
CA SER A 45 -1.48 21.91 -10.74
C SER A 45 -1.68 20.58 -11.45
N ASP A 46 -0.60 19.93 -11.91
CA ASP A 46 -0.65 18.64 -12.60
C ASP A 46 -1.27 17.54 -11.70
N GLU A 47 -0.82 17.42 -10.46
CA GLU A 47 -1.35 16.43 -9.51
C GLU A 47 -2.82 16.68 -9.15
N VAL A 48 -3.21 17.96 -9.03
CA VAL A 48 -4.60 18.35 -8.79
C VAL A 48 -5.47 18.05 -10.02
N GLU A 49 -4.99 18.31 -11.23
CA GLU A 49 -5.74 17.99 -12.45
C GLU A 49 -5.96 16.48 -12.60
N GLU A 50 -4.93 15.67 -12.35
CA GLU A 50 -5.04 14.20 -12.35
C GLU A 50 -6.02 13.71 -11.28
N ALA A 51 -5.96 14.27 -10.07
CA ALA A 51 -6.89 13.92 -9.00
C ALA A 51 -8.34 14.29 -9.36
N ARG A 52 -8.56 15.42 -10.04
CA ARG A 52 -9.89 15.80 -10.56
C ARG A 52 -10.40 14.80 -11.59
N ALA A 53 -9.54 14.32 -12.48
CA ALA A 53 -9.90 13.30 -13.46
C ALA A 53 -10.30 11.98 -12.78
N LEU A 54 -9.56 11.55 -11.74
CA LEU A 54 -9.91 10.35 -10.96
C LEU A 54 -11.26 10.48 -10.26
N VAL A 55 -11.51 11.62 -9.59
CA VAL A 55 -12.79 11.87 -8.92
C VAL A 55 -13.94 11.91 -9.93
N GLY A 56 -13.73 12.52 -11.10
CA GLY A 56 -14.71 12.56 -12.19
C GLY A 56 -15.05 11.16 -12.70
N GLN A 57 -14.05 10.34 -13.04
CA GLN A 57 -14.25 8.97 -13.50
C GLN A 57 -15.01 8.11 -12.48
N LEU A 58 -14.67 8.26 -11.20
CA LEU A 58 -15.39 7.55 -10.13
C LEU A 58 -16.84 8.05 -10.03
N SER A 59 -17.04 9.37 -10.03
CA SER A 59 -18.38 9.96 -9.94
C SER A 59 -19.27 9.57 -11.12
N ASP A 60 -18.74 9.50 -12.35
CA ASP A 60 -19.46 9.09 -13.54
C ASP A 60 -19.82 7.60 -13.50
N ALA A 61 -18.89 6.75 -13.02
CA ALA A 61 -19.17 5.34 -12.76
C ALA A 61 -20.30 5.15 -11.74
N TYR A 62 -20.41 6.05 -10.75
CA TYR A 62 -21.50 6.04 -9.76
C TYR A 62 -22.81 6.68 -10.26
N MET A 63 -22.76 7.71 -11.11
CA MET A 63 -23.95 8.38 -11.65
C MET A 63 -24.78 7.49 -12.60
N GLY A 64 -24.19 6.42 -13.14
CA GLY A 64 -24.91 5.39 -13.89
C GLY A 64 -25.63 4.35 -13.03
N MET A 65 -25.43 4.34 -11.71
CA MET A 65 -25.96 3.31 -10.82
C MET A 65 -27.02 3.88 -9.88
N SER A 66 -28.25 3.42 -10.02
CA SER A 66 -29.31 3.66 -9.05
C SER A 66 -28.91 3.15 -7.67
N ALA A 67 -29.45 3.76 -6.61
CA ALA A 67 -29.24 3.30 -5.23
C ALA A 67 -29.65 1.82 -5.01
N GLN A 68 -30.52 1.29 -5.87
CA GLN A 68 -30.92 -0.13 -5.88
C GLN A 68 -29.81 -1.02 -6.45
N GLU A 69 -29.12 -0.59 -7.50
CA GLU A 69 -27.99 -1.31 -8.10
C GLU A 69 -26.78 -1.33 -7.16
N VAL A 70 -26.49 -0.23 -6.47
CA VAL A 70 -25.44 -0.16 -5.44
C VAL A 70 -25.72 -1.16 -4.31
N ARG A 71 -26.96 -1.23 -3.81
CA ARG A 71 -27.36 -2.24 -2.81
C ARG A 71 -27.24 -3.67 -3.34
N GLY A 72 -27.56 -3.89 -4.61
CA GLY A 72 -27.40 -5.18 -5.28
C GLY A 72 -25.94 -5.62 -5.38
N LEU A 73 -25.05 -4.70 -5.77
CA LEU A 73 -23.61 -4.95 -5.80
C LEU A 73 -23.04 -5.25 -4.40
N TRP A 74 -23.42 -4.44 -3.41
CA TRP A 74 -22.96 -4.64 -2.03
C TRP A 74 -23.40 -6.01 -1.47
N LYS A 75 -24.64 -6.42 -1.75
CA LYS A 75 -25.14 -7.75 -1.39
C LYS A 75 -24.29 -8.85 -2.01
N ARG A 76 -23.93 -8.73 -3.30
CA ARG A 76 -23.09 -9.70 -4.01
C ARG A 76 -21.67 -9.76 -3.45
N VAL A 77 -21.07 -8.62 -3.08
CA VAL A 77 -19.74 -8.58 -2.45
C VAL A 77 -19.77 -9.33 -1.12
N ILE A 78 -20.76 -9.08 -0.26
CA ILE A 78 -20.90 -9.79 1.03
C ILE A 78 -21.13 -11.28 0.82
N GLU A 79 -21.98 -11.67 -0.14
CA GLU A 79 -22.19 -13.08 -0.49
C GLU A 79 -20.89 -13.75 -0.93
N THR A 80 -20.07 -13.07 -1.73
CA THR A 80 -18.76 -13.59 -2.19
C THR A 80 -17.78 -13.72 -1.02
N VAL A 81 -17.68 -12.71 -0.15
CA VAL A 81 -16.79 -12.75 1.02
C VAL A 81 -17.18 -13.89 1.97
N ASN A 82 -18.48 -14.14 2.18
CA ASN A 82 -18.96 -15.24 3.01
C ASN A 82 -18.73 -16.63 2.38
N THR A 83 -18.42 -16.70 1.08
CA THR A 83 -18.05 -17.95 0.39
C THR A 83 -16.55 -18.20 0.32
N ILE A 84 -15.71 -17.25 0.74
CA ILE A 84 -14.28 -17.49 0.91
C ILE A 84 -14.14 -18.37 2.15
N PRO A 85 -13.67 -19.62 2.04
CA PRO A 85 -13.37 -20.43 3.21
C PRO A 85 -12.36 -19.67 4.06
N GLU A 86 -12.66 -19.53 5.35
CA GLU A 86 -11.77 -18.92 6.34
C GLU A 86 -10.37 -19.50 6.15
N ILE A 87 -9.42 -18.67 5.69
CA ILE A 87 -8.04 -19.07 5.59
C ILE A 87 -7.56 -19.17 7.03
N ASP A 88 -7.63 -20.37 7.61
CA ASP A 88 -7.12 -20.64 8.95
C ASP A 88 -5.62 -20.23 8.98
N PRO A 89 -5.23 -19.20 9.74
CA PRO A 89 -3.84 -18.76 9.79
C PRO A 89 -3.02 -19.60 10.77
N LEU A 90 -3.28 -20.90 10.86
CA LEU A 90 -2.57 -21.83 11.74
C LEU A 90 -2.05 -23.02 10.94
N ASP A 91 -0.98 -22.77 10.16
CA ASP A 91 0.08 -23.78 9.90
C ASP A 91 1.21 -23.18 9.02
N GLN A 92 1.71 -21.99 9.36
CA GLN A 92 3.08 -21.62 8.98
C GLN A 92 4.06 -22.02 10.09
N GLU A 93 4.10 -23.32 10.40
CA GLU A 93 5.29 -23.91 11.03
C GLU A 93 6.40 -23.97 9.97
N VAL A 94 7.17 -22.89 9.88
CA VAL A 94 8.46 -22.89 9.18
C VAL A 94 9.35 -23.98 9.75
N LYS A 95 9.49 -25.09 9.00
CA LYS A 95 10.23 -26.31 9.37
C LYS A 95 11.68 -25.98 9.81
N PRO A 96 12.09 -26.25 11.06
CA PRO A 96 13.38 -25.83 11.62
C PRO A 96 14.60 -26.65 11.17
N LEU A 97 14.45 -27.58 10.22
CA LEU A 97 15.56 -28.46 9.81
C LEU A 97 16.63 -27.76 8.97
N ALA A 98 16.26 -26.76 8.17
CA ALA A 98 17.20 -26.08 7.28
C ALA A 98 18.22 -25.22 8.05
N SER A 99 17.79 -24.58 9.15
CA SER A 99 18.66 -23.76 10.00
C SER A 99 19.67 -24.62 10.77
N ALA A 100 19.24 -25.77 11.31
CA ALA A 100 20.12 -26.70 12.03
C ALA A 100 21.28 -27.22 11.17
N LEU A 101 21.02 -27.57 9.91
CA LEU A 101 22.07 -28.01 8.96
C LEU A 101 23.02 -26.85 8.57
N TYR A 102 22.50 -25.63 8.49
CA TYR A 102 23.31 -24.44 8.25
C TYR A 102 24.30 -24.17 9.38
N PHE A 103 23.85 -24.33 10.64
CA PHE A 103 24.72 -24.22 11.82
C PHE A 103 25.75 -25.35 11.88
N ILE A 104 25.36 -26.60 11.62
CA ILE A 104 26.30 -27.75 11.61
C ILE A 104 27.39 -27.57 10.54
N ARG A 105 27.04 -27.04 9.36
CA ARG A 105 28.03 -26.79 8.29
C ARG A 105 29.08 -25.76 8.68
N TRP A 106 28.73 -24.73 9.45
CA TRP A 106 29.68 -23.74 9.96
C TRP A 106 30.59 -24.27 11.07
N PHE A 107 30.07 -25.13 11.96
CA PHE A 107 30.90 -25.73 13.02
C PHE A 107 31.96 -26.70 12.48
N ILE A 108 31.65 -27.47 11.43
CA ILE A 108 32.61 -28.40 10.81
C ILE A 108 33.81 -27.65 10.18
N ALA A 109 33.57 -26.50 9.55
CA ALA A 109 34.63 -25.70 8.93
C ALA A 109 35.66 -25.18 9.96
N LEU A 110 35.21 -24.83 11.17
CA LEU A 110 36.07 -24.33 12.24
C LEU A 110 36.98 -25.44 12.82
N VAL A 111 36.45 -26.67 12.96
CA VAL A 111 37.21 -27.82 13.44
C VAL A 111 38.30 -28.25 12.43
N VAL A 112 37.99 -28.24 11.12
CA VAL A 112 38.97 -28.57 10.08
C VAL A 112 40.11 -27.54 10.02
N GLY A 113 39.81 -26.25 10.20
CA GLY A 113 40.83 -25.19 10.24
C GLY A 113 41.82 -25.36 11.40
N VAL A 114 41.32 -25.65 12.61
CA VAL A 114 42.17 -25.87 13.79
C VAL A 114 43.01 -27.15 13.66
N ALA A 115 42.44 -28.23 13.10
CA ALA A 115 43.18 -29.47 12.86
C ALA A 115 44.31 -29.31 11.84
N LEU A 116 44.09 -28.54 10.76
CA LEU A 116 45.13 -28.26 9.76
C LEU A 116 46.26 -27.40 10.35
N LEU A 117 45.94 -26.40 11.18
CA LEU A 117 46.95 -25.60 11.87
C LEU A 117 47.77 -26.43 12.87
N GLY A 118 47.12 -27.34 13.61
CA GLY A 118 47.81 -28.26 14.52
C GLY A 118 48.76 -29.22 13.80
N LEU A 119 48.37 -29.74 12.62
CA LEU A 119 49.22 -30.64 11.82
C LEU A 119 50.43 -29.93 11.21
N ILE A 120 50.33 -28.65 10.86
CA ILE A 120 51.46 -27.86 10.35
C ILE A 120 52.48 -27.59 11.46
N ILE A 121 52.01 -27.33 12.68
CA ILE A 121 52.88 -27.10 13.86
C ILE A 121 53.60 -28.38 14.27
N TRP A 122 52.94 -29.55 14.20
CA TRP A 122 53.56 -30.84 14.52
C TRP A 122 54.63 -31.26 13.50
N LYS A 123 54.51 -30.87 12.22
CA LYS A 123 55.48 -31.21 11.16
C LYS A 123 56.72 -30.31 11.14
N ILE A 124 56.69 -29.17 11.85
CA ILE A 124 57.78 -28.19 11.94
C ILE A 124 58.65 -28.37 13.19
N SER A 125 58.21 -29.18 14.15
CA SER A 125 58.98 -29.56 15.35
C SER A 125 59.62 -30.93 15.20
#